data_AF-A0A959UQ82-F1
#
_entry.id   AF-A0A959UQ82-F1
#
_cell.length_a   1.000
_cell.length_b   1.000
_cell.length_c   1.000
_cell.angle_alpha   90.00
_cell.angle_beta   90.00
_cell.angle_gamma   90.00
#
_symmetry.space_group_name_H-M   'P 1'
#
loop_
_entity.id
_entity.type
_entity.pdbx_description
1 polymer ?
#
loop_
_entity_poly.entity_id
_entity_poly.type
_entity_poly.pdbx_seq_one_letter_code
_entity_poly.pdbx_strand_id
1 'polypeptide(L)'
;HCHVDAGPDRKEVMDRETLEQCVEAVRESGIPTVDITGGAPEMNPHFRWFVGALKEAGAREVIVRSNLTIFSANPKYHDLPEFFRDHGVRVVSSLPFYTADRTDRQRGEGVFERSIAALRRLNEVDYGMPDNDLVLDLVYNPVGAFLPGGQKDLEAQYKRSLERDHGIVFNSLFTITNMPISRFLEFLLASGNYDDYLARLVNAFNPATVDGVMCRDTISVGWDGKLFDCDFNQMLDLPLARQAPQHVRDFDREALERRAIRVSQHCYGCTAGAGSSCQGEVA
;
A
#
# COMPACT_ATOMS: atom_id res chain seq x y z
N HIS A 1 -4.74 11.76 -4.65
CA HIS A 1 -3.55 10.89 -4.67
C HIS A 1 -3.82 9.47 -4.17
N CYS A 2 -4.63 9.25 -3.12
CA CYS A 2 -5.03 7.88 -2.77
C CYS A 2 -5.80 7.25 -3.94
N HIS A 3 -5.30 6.14 -4.48
CA HIS A 3 -5.98 5.39 -5.55
C HIS A 3 -7.09 4.50 -5.00
N VAL A 4 -6.98 4.04 -3.75
CA VAL A 4 -7.96 3.20 -3.07
C VAL A 4 -9.29 3.93 -2.81
N ASP A 5 -9.26 5.26 -2.72
CA ASP A 5 -10.43 6.13 -2.51
C ASP A 5 -11.36 5.71 -1.34
N ALA A 6 -10.80 5.04 -0.34
CA ALA A 6 -11.49 4.62 0.88
C ALA A 6 -11.63 5.78 1.87
N GLY A 7 -12.38 6.81 1.47
CA GLY A 7 -12.73 7.95 2.32
C GLY A 7 -13.77 7.61 3.39
N PRO A 8 -14.02 8.53 4.35
CA PRO A 8 -14.95 8.31 5.47
C PRO A 8 -16.42 8.10 5.05
N ASP A 9 -16.78 8.48 3.81
CA ASP A 9 -18.14 8.31 3.28
C ASP A 9 -18.41 6.91 2.71
N ARG A 10 -17.37 6.07 2.60
CA ARG A 10 -17.46 4.69 2.13
C ARG A 10 -18.00 3.78 3.24
N LYS A 11 -18.79 2.77 2.85
CA LYS A 11 -19.46 1.83 3.79
C LYS A 11 -19.02 0.39 3.58
N GLU A 12 -18.20 0.15 2.57
CA GLU A 12 -17.64 -1.14 2.23
C GLU A 12 -16.75 -1.64 3.36
N VAL A 13 -17.13 -2.77 3.94
CA VAL A 13 -16.39 -3.44 5.00
C VAL A 13 -16.32 -4.91 4.64
N MET A 14 -15.10 -5.46 4.59
CA MET A 14 -14.91 -6.89 4.43
C MET A 14 -15.46 -7.61 5.65
N ASP A 15 -16.41 -8.51 5.44
CA ASP A 15 -17.04 -9.25 6.52
C ASP A 15 -16.14 -10.37 7.06
N ARG A 16 -16.58 -10.95 8.16
CA ARG A 16 -15.85 -12.02 8.84
C ARG A 16 -15.69 -13.26 7.96
N GLU A 17 -16.73 -13.65 7.23
CA GLU A 17 -16.73 -14.84 6.38
C GLU A 17 -15.68 -14.71 5.26
N THR A 18 -15.61 -13.55 4.61
CA THR A 18 -14.63 -13.27 3.57
C THR A 18 -13.20 -13.27 4.13
N LEU A 19 -13.00 -12.68 5.32
CA LEU A 19 -11.68 -12.74 5.98
C LEU A 19 -11.28 -14.19 6.32
N GLU A 20 -12.22 -15.03 6.76
CA GLU A 20 -11.96 -16.46 7.01
C GLU A 20 -11.56 -17.20 5.73
N GLN A 21 -12.18 -16.88 4.59
CA GLN A 21 -11.78 -17.42 3.29
C GLN A 21 -10.35 -16.98 2.91
N CYS A 22 -9.95 -15.73 3.20
CA CYS A 22 -8.57 -15.28 3.02
C CYS A 22 -7.59 -16.06 3.91
N VAL A 23 -7.94 -16.32 5.17
CA VAL A 23 -7.14 -17.13 6.10
C VAL A 23 -6.97 -18.56 5.58
N GLU A 24 -8.03 -19.17 5.03
CA GLU A 24 -7.96 -20.51 4.46
C GLU A 24 -7.07 -20.54 3.21
N ALA A 25 -7.21 -19.56 2.32
CA ALA A 25 -6.36 -19.44 1.14
C ALA A 25 -4.87 -19.39 1.53
N VAL A 26 -4.51 -18.64 2.59
CA VAL A 26 -3.14 -18.61 3.12
C VAL A 26 -2.70 -19.97 3.63
N ARG A 27 -3.55 -20.65 4.41
CA ARG A 27 -3.25 -21.94 5.04
C ARG A 27 -3.00 -23.04 3.99
N GLU A 28 -3.86 -23.12 2.97
CA GLU A 28 -3.80 -24.18 1.97
C GLU A 28 -2.66 -23.97 0.95
N SER A 29 -2.34 -22.71 0.65
CA SER A 29 -1.40 -22.37 -0.41
C SER A 29 0.02 -22.09 0.07
N GLY A 30 0.23 -21.81 1.37
CA GLY A 30 1.52 -21.42 1.92
C GLY A 30 1.99 -20.04 1.43
N ILE A 31 1.05 -19.12 1.17
CA ILE A 31 1.37 -17.72 0.85
C ILE A 31 2.21 -17.12 1.98
N PRO A 32 3.42 -16.61 1.69
CA PRO A 32 4.32 -16.15 2.73
C PRO A 32 3.96 -14.77 3.28
N THR A 33 3.33 -13.91 2.47
CA THR A 33 3.10 -12.50 2.80
C THR A 33 1.66 -12.12 2.54
N VAL A 34 1.02 -11.45 3.51
CA VAL A 34 -0.29 -10.82 3.34
C VAL A 34 -0.17 -9.32 3.58
N ASP A 35 -0.52 -8.53 2.57
CA ASP A 35 -0.50 -7.07 2.59
C ASP A 35 -1.93 -6.51 2.79
N ILE A 36 -2.18 -6.00 3.99
CA ILE A 36 -3.49 -5.48 4.40
C ILE A 36 -3.54 -3.98 4.11
N THR A 37 -4.34 -3.62 3.12
CA THR A 37 -4.55 -2.25 2.65
C THR A 37 -6.02 -1.82 2.75
N GLY A 38 -6.31 -0.54 2.52
CA GLY A 38 -7.65 0.03 2.60
C GLY A 38 -7.65 1.50 3.00
N GLY A 39 -8.66 1.93 3.74
CA GLY A 39 -8.73 3.26 4.34
C GLY A 39 -9.69 3.30 5.53
N ALA A 40 -9.25 3.14 6.78
CA ALA A 40 -8.00 2.49 7.20
C ALA A 40 -8.31 1.04 7.62
N PRO A 41 -7.48 0.03 7.28
CA PRO A 41 -7.79 -1.37 7.55
C PRO A 41 -8.04 -1.67 9.05
N GLU A 42 -7.39 -0.91 9.93
CA GLU A 42 -7.53 -1.01 11.39
C GLU A 42 -8.93 -0.66 11.90
N MET A 43 -9.76 -0.03 11.06
CA MET A 43 -11.15 0.28 11.38
C MET A 43 -12.09 -0.91 11.21
N ASN A 44 -11.65 -1.99 10.55
CA ASN A 44 -12.46 -3.20 10.41
C ASN A 44 -12.67 -3.85 11.80
N PRO A 45 -13.91 -4.18 12.21
CA PRO A 45 -14.20 -4.81 13.51
C PRO A 45 -13.43 -6.11 13.78
N HIS A 46 -13.01 -6.81 12.73
CA HIS A 46 -12.32 -8.09 12.80
C HIS A 46 -10.80 -7.97 12.55
N PHE A 47 -10.26 -6.76 12.38
CA PHE A 47 -8.86 -6.52 12.04
C PHE A 47 -7.87 -7.26 12.96
N ARG A 48 -8.02 -7.10 14.28
CA ARG A 48 -7.10 -7.70 15.26
C ARG A 48 -7.12 -9.22 15.21
N TRP A 49 -8.32 -9.80 15.11
CA TRP A 49 -8.45 -11.24 14.92
C TRP A 49 -7.78 -11.67 13.61
N PHE A 50 -7.99 -10.93 12.52
CA PHE A 50 -7.48 -11.32 11.21
C PHE A 50 -5.96 -11.37 11.19
N VAL A 51 -5.28 -10.37 11.77
CA VAL A 51 -3.82 -10.37 11.94
C VAL A 51 -3.34 -11.61 12.70
N GLY A 52 -3.99 -11.97 13.81
CA GLY A 52 -3.66 -13.19 14.56
C GLY A 52 -3.90 -14.48 13.76
N ALA A 53 -5.07 -14.57 13.10
CA ALA A 53 -5.46 -15.74 12.31
C ALA A 53 -4.54 -15.98 11.11
N LEU A 54 -4.03 -14.91 10.48
CA LEU A 54 -3.05 -15.02 9.40
C LEU A 54 -1.73 -15.64 9.88
N LYS A 55 -1.24 -15.24 11.06
CA LYS A 55 -0.04 -15.82 11.67
C LYS A 55 -0.25 -17.29 12.01
N GLU A 56 -1.40 -17.64 12.59
CA GLU A 56 -1.78 -19.03 12.88
C GLU A 56 -1.92 -19.87 11.61
N ALA A 57 -2.38 -19.28 10.51
CA ALA A 57 -2.46 -19.93 9.20
C ALA A 57 -1.10 -20.11 8.50
N GLY A 58 -0.02 -19.55 9.04
CA GLY A 58 1.33 -19.72 8.51
C GLY A 58 1.85 -18.56 7.65
N ALA A 59 1.18 -17.41 7.61
CA ALA A 59 1.73 -16.21 7.00
C ALA A 59 3.03 -15.80 7.72
N ARG A 60 4.15 -15.79 7.00
CA ARG A 60 5.46 -15.38 7.52
C ARG A 60 5.46 -13.88 7.82
N GLU A 61 4.94 -13.09 6.88
CA GLU A 61 4.90 -11.64 6.96
C GLU A 61 3.45 -11.15 6.85
N VAL A 62 3.07 -10.24 7.74
CA VAL A 62 1.82 -9.49 7.65
C VAL A 62 2.20 -8.03 7.56
N ILE A 63 1.87 -7.40 6.44
CA ILE A 63 2.10 -5.98 6.19
C ILE A 63 0.79 -5.25 6.46
N VAL A 64 0.84 -4.15 7.21
CA VAL A 64 -0.32 -3.26 7.40
C VAL A 64 0.02 -1.89 6.83
N ARG A 65 -0.77 -1.47 5.82
CA ARG A 65 -0.68 -0.14 5.24
C ARG A 65 -1.51 0.83 6.06
N SER A 66 -0.85 1.53 6.97
CA SER A 66 -1.49 2.47 7.88
C SER A 66 -1.41 3.91 7.37
N ASN A 67 -2.41 4.72 7.73
CA ASN A 67 -2.38 6.16 7.49
C ASN A 67 -1.74 6.97 8.64
N LEU A 68 -1.20 6.29 9.68
CA LEU A 68 -0.63 6.81 10.93
C LEU A 68 -1.60 7.56 11.84
N THR A 69 -2.36 8.49 11.27
CA THR A 69 -3.29 9.37 12.01
C THR A 69 -4.38 8.59 12.76
N ILE A 70 -4.69 7.36 12.33
CA ILE A 70 -5.61 6.45 13.01
C ILE A 70 -5.23 6.18 14.47
N PHE A 71 -3.94 6.16 14.82
CA PHE A 71 -3.47 5.91 16.19
C PHE A 71 -3.94 6.97 17.17
N SER A 72 -4.19 8.19 16.70
CA SER A 72 -4.67 9.32 17.50
C SER A 72 -6.16 9.63 17.30
N ALA A 73 -6.85 8.91 16.40
CA ALA A 73 -8.21 9.25 16.00
C ALA A 73 -9.26 8.86 17.05
N ASN A 74 -9.00 7.82 17.85
CA ASN A 74 -9.90 7.34 18.89
C ASN A 74 -9.11 6.54 19.96
N PRO A 75 -9.46 6.63 21.26
CA PRO A 75 -8.81 5.86 22.32
C PRO A 75 -8.67 4.36 22.06
N LYS A 76 -9.60 3.74 21.32
CA LYS A 76 -9.55 2.31 20.99
C LYS A 76 -8.43 1.90 20.01
N TYR A 77 -7.73 2.89 19.43
CA TYR A 77 -6.63 2.69 18.49
C TYR A 77 -5.26 3.08 19.07
N HIS A 78 -5.22 3.61 20.29
CA HIS A 78 -3.97 4.11 20.89
C HIS A 78 -2.96 2.99 21.15
N ASP A 79 -3.42 1.76 21.34
CA ASP A 79 -2.61 0.56 21.58
C ASP A 79 -2.22 -0.18 20.30
N LEU A 80 -2.57 0.34 19.10
CA LEU A 80 -2.21 -0.30 17.84
C LEU A 80 -0.69 -0.48 17.64
N PRO A 81 0.18 0.47 18.00
CA PRO A 81 1.63 0.29 17.90
C PRO A 81 2.13 -0.94 18.68
N GLU A 82 1.66 -1.13 19.92
CA GLU A 82 1.98 -2.30 20.74
C GLU A 82 1.37 -3.56 20.16
N PHE A 83 0.12 -3.51 19.72
CA PHE A 83 -0.52 -4.66 19.06
C PHE A 83 0.25 -5.10 17.81
N PHE A 84 0.69 -4.16 16.98
CA PHE A 84 1.51 -4.43 15.80
C PHE A 84 2.85 -5.08 16.20
N ARG A 85 3.55 -4.52 17.19
CA ARG A 85 4.78 -5.10 17.73
C ARG A 85 4.58 -6.53 18.19
N ASP A 86 3.56 -6.78 19.00
CA ASP A 86 3.30 -8.09 19.61
C ASP A 86 2.98 -9.17 18.56
N HIS A 87 2.53 -8.76 17.36
CA HIS A 87 2.27 -9.65 16.23
C HIS A 87 3.36 -9.60 15.15
N GLY A 88 4.45 -8.85 15.35
CA GLY A 88 5.50 -8.68 14.34
C GLY A 88 4.96 -8.24 12.98
N VAL A 89 4.03 -7.27 13.00
CA VAL A 89 3.47 -6.65 11.80
C VAL A 89 4.52 -5.74 11.17
N ARG A 90 4.68 -5.79 9.86
CA ARG A 90 5.44 -4.78 9.13
C ARG A 90 4.54 -3.58 8.84
N VAL A 91 4.95 -2.39 9.25
CA VAL A 91 4.16 -1.17 9.06
C VAL A 91 4.66 -0.42 7.84
N VAL A 92 3.76 -0.17 6.89
CA VAL A 92 4.05 0.66 5.72
C VAL A 92 3.13 1.88 5.77
N SER A 93 3.68 3.08 5.70
CA SER A 93 2.88 4.31 5.78
C SER A 93 3.24 5.34 4.73
N SER A 94 2.24 6.03 4.19
CA SER A 94 2.46 7.18 3.32
C SER A 94 2.85 8.43 4.10
N LEU A 95 4.03 8.97 3.83
CA LEU A 95 4.44 10.30 4.26
C LEU A 95 4.82 11.12 3.02
N PRO A 96 3.95 12.00 2.51
CA PRO A 96 4.20 12.68 1.24
C PRO A 96 5.46 13.55 1.23
N PHE A 97 5.80 14.13 2.39
CA PHE A 97 7.04 14.87 2.58
C PHE A 97 7.41 14.98 4.06
N TYR A 98 8.70 15.17 4.33
CA TYR A 98 9.25 15.37 5.68
C TYR A 98 9.12 16.83 6.18
N THR A 99 8.25 17.65 5.57
CA THR A 99 7.91 18.99 6.07
C THR A 99 6.40 19.22 6.10
N ALA A 100 5.95 20.05 7.04
CA ALA A 100 4.54 20.34 7.27
C ALA A 100 3.83 20.94 6.04
N ASP A 101 4.40 21.99 5.44
CA ASP A 101 3.79 22.73 4.32
C ASP A 101 3.33 21.82 3.17
N ARG A 102 4.20 20.89 2.75
CA ARG A 102 3.87 19.98 1.65
C ARG A 102 2.87 18.90 2.05
N THR A 103 3.05 18.31 3.22
CA THR A 103 2.19 17.23 3.70
C THR A 103 0.78 17.75 3.99
N ASP A 104 0.66 18.88 4.69
CA ASP A 104 -0.64 19.45 5.07
C ASP A 104 -1.39 19.98 3.84
N ARG A 105 -0.68 20.55 2.85
CA ARG A 105 -1.30 20.93 1.57
C ARG A 105 -1.90 19.74 0.82
N GLN A 106 -1.32 18.54 0.95
CA GLN A 106 -1.79 17.34 0.27
C GLN A 106 -2.83 16.55 1.08
N ARG A 107 -2.71 16.52 2.41
CA ARG A 107 -3.47 15.61 3.29
C ARG A 107 -4.44 16.33 4.22
N GLY A 108 -4.34 17.64 4.36
CA GLY A 108 -5.13 18.46 5.27
C GLY A 108 -4.33 18.97 6.46
N GLU A 109 -4.82 20.04 7.07
CA GLU A 109 -4.14 20.75 8.17
C GLU A 109 -3.86 19.84 9.39
N GLY A 110 -2.64 19.94 9.91
CA GLY A 110 -2.18 19.21 11.09
C GLY A 110 -1.98 17.70 10.87
N VAL A 111 -2.09 17.19 9.64
CA VAL A 111 -1.80 15.79 9.34
C VAL A 111 -0.33 15.49 9.55
N PHE A 112 0.57 16.41 9.18
CA PHE A 112 2.00 16.24 9.37
C PHE A 112 2.35 15.99 10.83
N GLU A 113 1.91 16.87 11.74
CA GLU A 113 2.20 16.74 13.18
C GLU A 113 1.66 15.43 13.76
N ARG A 114 0.44 15.03 13.38
CA ARG A 114 -0.11 13.73 13.79
C ARG A 114 0.69 12.55 13.24
N SER A 115 1.19 12.65 12.01
CA SER A 115 2.04 11.62 11.39
C SER A 115 3.40 11.51 12.11
N ILE A 116 4.02 12.65 12.43
CA ILE A 116 5.28 12.70 13.19
C ILE A 116 5.11 12.11 14.59
N ALA A 117 4.02 12.44 15.29
CA ALA A 117 3.71 11.85 16.59
C ALA A 117 3.52 10.33 16.52
N ALA A 118 2.81 9.84 15.50
CA ALA A 118 2.61 8.41 15.28
C ALA A 118 3.92 7.67 14.94
N LEU A 119 4.80 8.27 14.13
CA LEU A 119 6.11 7.70 13.81
C LEU A 119 7.01 7.62 15.05
N ARG A 120 7.01 8.66 15.90
CA ARG A 120 7.70 8.60 17.19
C ARG A 120 7.16 7.49 18.07
N ARG A 121 5.83 7.32 18.14
CA ARG A 121 5.20 6.24 18.90
C ARG A 121 5.61 4.85 18.39
N LEU A 122 5.76 4.68 17.07
CA LEU A 122 6.28 3.44 16.48
C LEU A 122 7.76 3.22 16.85
N ASN A 123 8.60 4.24 16.76
CA ASN A 123 10.01 4.16 17.19
C ASN A 123 10.14 3.84 18.70
N GLU A 124 9.26 4.37 19.55
CA GLU A 124 9.22 4.06 20.99
C GLU A 124 8.89 2.59 21.30
N VAL A 125 8.24 1.88 20.37
CA VAL A 125 7.98 0.44 20.46
C VAL A 125 8.87 -0.36 19.48
N ASP A 126 10.05 0.21 19.20
CA ASP A 126 11.21 -0.36 18.50
C ASP A 126 11.09 -0.54 16.97
N TYR A 127 10.05 -0.01 16.33
CA TYR A 127 9.98 -0.02 14.86
C TYR A 127 11.06 0.83 14.22
N GLY A 128 11.66 0.33 13.14
CA GLY A 128 12.67 1.07 12.37
C GLY A 128 14.03 1.21 13.05
N MET A 129 14.18 0.68 14.27
CA MET A 129 15.42 0.71 15.00
C MET A 129 16.45 -0.23 14.37
N PRO A 130 17.75 0.15 14.37
CA PRO A 130 18.82 -0.79 14.07
C PRO A 130 18.74 -2.02 14.98
N ASP A 131 19.10 -3.19 14.46
CA ASP A 131 19.16 -4.45 15.20
C ASP A 131 17.81 -4.96 15.77
N ASN A 132 16.69 -4.48 15.23
CA ASN A 132 15.35 -5.00 15.52
C ASN A 132 14.68 -5.53 14.24
N ASP A 133 13.85 -6.56 14.39
CA ASP A 133 13.08 -7.19 13.30
C ASP A 133 11.77 -6.43 12.96
N LEU A 134 11.42 -5.38 13.71
CA LEU A 134 10.23 -4.57 13.50
C LEU A 134 10.42 -3.55 12.39
N VAL A 135 9.84 -3.84 11.23
CA VAL A 135 10.02 -3.04 10.02
C VAL A 135 8.99 -1.92 9.90
N LEU A 136 9.48 -0.69 9.75
CA LEU A 136 8.72 0.50 9.40
C LEU A 136 9.24 1.07 8.08
N ASP A 137 8.40 1.05 7.05
CA ASP A 137 8.70 1.66 5.76
C ASP A 137 7.79 2.85 5.48
N LEU A 138 8.33 3.83 4.77
CA LEU A 138 7.60 5.01 4.33
C LEU A 138 7.34 4.96 2.83
N VAL A 139 6.25 5.57 2.39
CA VAL A 139 5.88 5.67 0.97
C VAL A 139 5.88 7.13 0.57
N TYR A 140 6.61 7.42 -0.51
CA TYR A 140 6.60 8.69 -1.21
C TYR A 140 5.91 8.56 -2.55
N ASN A 141 4.99 9.48 -2.82
CA ASN A 141 4.40 9.67 -4.13
C ASN A 141 4.51 11.15 -4.53
N PRO A 142 4.88 11.48 -5.78
CA PRO A 142 5.10 12.85 -6.20
C PRO A 142 3.80 13.68 -6.18
N VAL A 143 3.93 14.99 -5.97
CA VAL A 143 2.80 15.93 -6.06
C VAL A 143 2.74 16.51 -7.47
N GLY A 144 1.88 15.94 -8.32
CA GLY A 144 1.64 16.42 -9.68
C GLY A 144 1.87 15.34 -10.74
N ALA A 145 1.83 15.77 -12.01
CA ALA A 145 1.91 14.92 -13.19
C ALA A 145 3.37 14.62 -13.60
N PHE A 146 4.17 14.04 -12.70
CA PHE A 146 5.54 13.61 -13.00
C PHE A 146 5.88 12.26 -12.35
N LEU A 147 6.93 11.62 -12.88
CA LEU A 147 7.49 10.39 -12.30
C LEU A 147 8.27 10.72 -11.03
N PRO A 148 8.32 9.81 -10.04
CA PRO A 148 9.14 10.02 -8.86
C PRO A 148 10.62 10.14 -9.21
N GLY A 149 11.39 10.80 -8.36
CA GLY A 149 12.85 10.71 -8.39
C GLY A 149 13.32 9.34 -7.89
N GLY A 150 14.61 9.04 -8.06
CA GLY A 150 15.17 7.74 -7.67
C GLY A 150 15.04 7.43 -6.19
N GLN A 151 14.61 6.20 -5.87
CA GLN A 151 14.29 5.76 -4.52
C GLN A 151 15.45 5.92 -3.55
N LYS A 152 16.66 5.52 -3.96
CA LYS A 152 17.87 5.57 -3.12
C LYS A 152 18.20 6.99 -2.66
N ASP A 153 18.12 7.96 -3.57
CA ASP A 153 18.46 9.35 -3.27
C ASP A 153 17.40 10.03 -2.40
N LEU A 154 16.12 9.73 -2.66
CA LEU A 154 15.01 10.21 -1.85
C LEU A 154 15.02 9.57 -0.46
N GLU A 155 15.28 8.26 -0.35
CA GLU A 155 15.39 7.56 0.93
C GLU A 155 16.46 8.20 1.81
N ALA A 156 17.65 8.45 1.26
CA ALA A 156 18.73 9.08 1.99
C ALA A 156 18.38 10.50 2.47
N GLN A 157 17.61 11.25 1.68
CA GLN A 157 17.12 12.58 2.07
C GLN A 157 16.07 12.51 3.18
N TYR A 158 15.13 11.57 3.09
CA TYR A 158 14.12 11.34 4.11
C TYR A 158 14.74 10.92 5.43
N LYS A 159 15.63 9.92 5.41
CA LYS A 159 16.35 9.44 6.61
C LYS A 159 17.06 10.61 7.32
N ARG A 160 17.89 11.37 6.59
CA ARG A 160 18.61 12.52 7.17
C ARG A 160 17.69 13.58 7.76
N SER A 161 16.60 13.91 7.06
CA SER A 161 15.72 15.01 7.47
C SER A 161 14.84 14.61 8.65
N LEU A 162 14.25 13.41 8.62
CA LEU A 162 13.42 12.89 9.70
C LEU A 162 14.22 12.61 10.98
N GLU A 163 15.44 12.09 10.85
CA GLU A 163 16.32 11.90 11.99
C GLU A 163 16.73 13.24 12.60
N ARG A 164 17.24 14.17 11.79
CA ARG A 164 17.74 15.49 12.26
C ARG A 164 16.63 16.33 12.88
N ASP A 165 15.48 16.43 12.22
CA ASP A 165 14.45 17.42 12.57
C ASP A 165 13.42 16.84 13.54
N HIS A 166 13.28 15.51 13.59
CA HIS A 166 12.23 14.85 14.38
C HIS A 166 12.68 13.68 15.25
N GLY A 167 13.93 13.21 15.12
CA GLY A 167 14.45 12.04 15.83
C GLY A 167 13.82 10.73 15.35
N ILE A 168 13.33 10.68 14.10
CA ILE A 168 12.63 9.50 13.56
C ILE A 168 13.57 8.66 12.70
N VAL A 169 13.51 7.35 12.90
CA VAL A 169 14.19 6.34 12.07
C VAL A 169 13.18 5.39 11.41
N PHE A 170 13.55 4.84 10.25
CA PHE A 170 12.72 3.90 9.48
C PHE A 170 13.62 3.06 8.55
N ASN A 171 13.12 1.93 8.06
CA ASN A 171 13.90 0.96 7.28
C ASN A 171 14.07 1.40 5.84
N SER A 172 12.98 1.60 5.10
CA SER A 172 13.03 1.89 3.65
C SER A 172 12.03 2.97 3.23
N LEU A 173 12.36 3.69 2.15
CA LEU A 173 11.41 4.57 1.47
C LEU A 173 11.01 3.92 0.14
N PHE A 174 9.71 3.78 -0.11
CA PHE A 174 9.17 3.30 -1.37
C PHE A 174 8.69 4.47 -2.21
N THR A 175 9.26 4.64 -3.40
CA THR A 175 8.79 5.62 -4.37
C THR A 175 7.72 4.99 -5.26
N ILE A 176 6.57 5.65 -5.35
CA ILE A 176 5.43 5.15 -6.12
C ILE A 176 5.04 6.16 -7.19
N THR A 177 4.84 5.67 -8.40
CA THR A 177 4.27 6.43 -9.52
C THR A 177 2.77 6.62 -9.29
N ASN A 178 2.27 7.85 -9.42
CA ASN A 178 0.82 8.09 -9.32
C ASN A 178 0.10 7.44 -10.51
N MET A 179 -0.70 6.40 -10.26
CA MET A 179 -1.49 5.80 -11.34
C MET A 179 -2.61 6.75 -11.79
N PRO A 180 -2.86 6.90 -13.11
CA PRO A 180 -3.88 7.80 -13.65
C PRO A 180 -5.30 7.23 -13.47
N ILE A 181 -5.68 6.95 -12.23
CA ILE A 181 -6.98 6.40 -11.83
C ILE A 181 -7.56 7.18 -10.64
N SER A 182 -8.85 6.98 -10.36
CA SER A 182 -9.57 7.57 -9.21
C SER A 182 -9.29 9.08 -9.06
N ARG A 183 -9.03 9.57 -7.83
CA ARG A 183 -8.75 10.98 -7.55
C ARG A 183 -7.61 11.60 -8.35
N PHE A 184 -6.61 10.81 -8.78
CA PHE A 184 -5.51 11.36 -9.57
C PHE A 184 -5.91 11.56 -11.03
N LEU A 185 -6.74 10.67 -11.58
CA LEU A 185 -7.37 10.87 -12.87
C LEU A 185 -8.23 12.14 -12.89
N GLU A 186 -9.07 12.35 -11.87
CA GLU A 186 -9.87 13.58 -11.74
C GLU A 186 -9.01 14.84 -11.75
N PHE A 187 -7.90 14.83 -11.00
CA PHE A 187 -6.93 15.93 -11.01
C PHE A 187 -6.32 16.15 -12.40
N LEU A 188 -5.90 15.07 -13.08
CA LEU A 188 -5.30 15.17 -14.42
C LEU A 188 -6.29 15.74 -15.45
N LEU A 189 -7.55 15.33 -15.39
CA LEU A 189 -8.61 15.84 -16.27
C LEU A 189 -8.94 17.30 -15.95
N ALA A 190 -9.14 17.65 -14.68
CA ALA A 190 -9.47 19.01 -14.26
C ALA A 190 -8.35 20.02 -14.57
N SER A 191 -7.09 19.57 -14.53
CA SER A 191 -5.93 20.39 -14.83
C SER A 191 -5.48 20.37 -16.30
N GLY A 192 -6.13 19.56 -17.16
CA GLY A 192 -5.77 19.40 -18.57
C GLY A 192 -4.45 18.66 -18.83
N ASN A 193 -3.93 17.92 -17.83
CA ASN A 193 -2.63 17.22 -17.91
C ASN A 193 -2.74 15.74 -18.27
N TYR A 194 -3.95 15.21 -18.54
CA TYR A 194 -4.16 13.78 -18.73
C TYR A 194 -3.36 13.20 -19.91
N ASP A 195 -3.52 13.78 -21.10
CA ASP A 195 -2.88 13.26 -22.32
C ASP A 195 -1.36 13.36 -22.23
N ASP A 196 -0.83 14.48 -21.75
CA ASP A 196 0.61 14.69 -21.57
C ASP A 196 1.20 13.71 -20.53
N TYR A 197 0.46 13.45 -19.44
CA TYR A 197 0.91 12.51 -18.43
C TYR A 197 0.90 11.08 -18.95
N LEU A 198 -0.16 10.66 -19.65
CA LEU A 198 -0.22 9.32 -20.24
C LEU A 198 0.88 9.13 -21.29
N ALA A 199 1.10 10.12 -22.16
CA ALA A 199 2.20 10.10 -23.14
C ALA A 199 3.56 9.97 -22.45
N ARG A 200 3.76 10.66 -21.32
CA ARG A 200 4.98 10.53 -20.50
C ARG A 200 5.16 9.11 -19.98
N LEU A 201 4.11 8.49 -19.43
CA LEU A 201 4.18 7.11 -18.93
C LEU A 201 4.54 6.13 -20.05
N VAL A 202 3.91 6.27 -21.23
CA VAL A 202 4.17 5.43 -22.40
C VAL A 202 5.61 5.60 -22.89
N ASN A 203 6.07 6.84 -23.05
CA ASN A 203 7.43 7.13 -23.52
C ASN A 203 8.52 6.71 -22.53
N ALA A 204 8.17 6.59 -21.25
CA ALA A 204 9.06 6.13 -20.19
C ALA A 204 8.98 4.62 -19.95
N PHE A 205 8.25 3.85 -20.76
CA PHE A 205 8.16 2.40 -20.61
C PHE A 205 9.55 1.76 -20.55
N ASN A 206 9.81 1.01 -19.48
CA ASN A 206 11.06 0.32 -19.24
C ASN A 206 10.80 -1.19 -19.13
N PRO A 207 11.20 -2.00 -20.13
CA PRO A 207 11.03 -3.45 -20.10
C PRO A 207 11.66 -4.15 -18.89
N ALA A 208 12.72 -3.59 -18.30
CA ALA A 208 13.39 -4.16 -17.12
C ALA A 208 12.48 -4.21 -15.88
N THR A 209 11.44 -3.38 -15.84
CA THR A 209 10.47 -3.33 -14.73
C THR A 209 9.47 -4.48 -14.76
N VAL A 210 9.27 -5.11 -15.93
CA VAL A 210 8.15 -6.03 -16.17
C VAL A 210 8.21 -7.25 -15.26
N ASP A 211 9.39 -7.77 -14.96
CA ASP A 211 9.49 -8.94 -14.08
C ASP A 211 9.21 -8.62 -12.60
N GLY A 212 9.33 -7.36 -12.20
CA GLY A 212 9.12 -6.89 -10.82
C GLY A 212 7.76 -6.27 -10.53
N VAL A 213 6.85 -6.17 -11.51
CA VAL A 213 5.51 -5.60 -11.24
C VAL A 213 4.67 -6.53 -10.36
N MET A 214 3.95 -5.94 -9.40
CA MET A 214 3.19 -6.66 -8.39
C MET A 214 2.14 -7.64 -8.94
N CYS A 215 1.58 -7.40 -10.14
CA CYS A 215 0.56 -8.28 -10.69
C CYS A 215 1.08 -9.67 -11.09
N ARG A 216 2.40 -9.91 -11.01
CA ARG A 216 3.01 -11.21 -11.29
C ARG A 216 3.07 -12.13 -10.07
N ASP A 217 3.23 -11.57 -8.88
CA ASP A 217 3.45 -12.31 -7.63
C ASP A 217 2.37 -12.07 -6.58
N THR A 218 1.48 -11.10 -6.81
CA THR A 218 0.43 -10.69 -5.88
C THR A 218 -0.96 -10.87 -6.51
N ILE A 219 -1.95 -11.17 -5.66
CA ILE A 219 -3.38 -11.13 -5.98
C ILE A 219 -4.05 -10.16 -5.02
N SER A 220 -4.90 -9.27 -5.54
CA SER A 220 -5.70 -8.37 -4.70
C SER A 220 -7.07 -8.97 -4.42
N VAL A 221 -7.50 -8.90 -3.16
CA VAL A 221 -8.82 -9.37 -2.71
C VAL A 221 -9.69 -8.16 -2.36
N GLY A 222 -10.82 -8.03 -3.06
CA GLY A 222 -11.83 -7.01 -2.79
C GLY A 222 -12.52 -7.23 -1.45
N TRP A 223 -13.14 -6.18 -0.91
CA TRP A 223 -13.92 -6.26 0.34
C TRP A 223 -15.08 -7.27 0.26
N ASP A 224 -15.57 -7.54 -0.96
CA ASP A 224 -16.60 -8.51 -1.30
C ASP A 224 -16.03 -9.89 -1.69
N GLY A 225 -14.72 -10.10 -1.47
CA GLY A 225 -14.01 -11.34 -1.76
C GLY A 225 -13.64 -11.57 -3.21
N LYS A 226 -13.97 -10.66 -4.14
CA LYS A 226 -13.56 -10.77 -5.54
C LYS A 226 -12.05 -10.69 -5.72
N LEU A 227 -11.52 -11.39 -6.72
CA LEU A 227 -10.10 -11.42 -7.03
C LEU A 227 -9.73 -10.51 -8.20
N PHE A 228 -8.56 -9.87 -8.08
CA PHE A 228 -8.00 -8.96 -9.08
C PHE A 228 -6.48 -9.17 -9.20
N ASP A 229 -5.91 -8.83 -10.37
CA ASP A 229 -4.46 -8.99 -10.60
C ASP A 229 -3.61 -8.04 -9.75
N CYS A 230 -4.16 -6.89 -9.36
CA CYS A 230 -3.53 -5.90 -8.49
C CYS A 230 -4.60 -4.99 -7.88
N ASP A 231 -4.18 -4.15 -6.93
CA ASP A 231 -5.05 -3.17 -6.28
C ASP A 231 -5.55 -2.09 -7.27
N PHE A 232 -4.76 -1.73 -8.29
CA PHE A 232 -5.23 -0.81 -9.35
C PHE A 232 -6.34 -1.43 -10.20
N ASN A 233 -6.24 -2.73 -10.54
CA ASN A 233 -7.30 -3.45 -11.22
C ASN A 233 -8.56 -3.52 -10.34
N GLN A 234 -8.40 -3.74 -9.04
CA GLN A 234 -9.51 -3.69 -8.08
C GLN A 234 -10.20 -2.32 -8.09
N MET A 235 -9.45 -1.23 -8.08
CA MET A 235 -10.02 0.13 -8.10
C MET A 235 -10.70 0.49 -9.42
N LEU A 236 -10.36 -0.20 -10.51
CA LEU A 236 -10.99 -0.04 -11.81
C LEU A 236 -12.13 -1.05 -12.06
N ASP A 237 -12.48 -1.88 -11.08
CA ASP A 237 -13.41 -3.02 -11.24
C ASP A 237 -13.04 -3.89 -12.44
N LEU A 238 -11.75 -4.20 -12.58
CA LEU A 238 -11.17 -5.02 -13.62
C LEU A 238 -10.85 -6.42 -13.07
N PRO A 239 -11.84 -7.31 -12.89
CA PRO A 239 -11.64 -8.62 -12.26
C PRO A 239 -10.69 -9.49 -13.08
N LEU A 240 -10.15 -10.54 -12.47
CA LEU A 240 -9.32 -11.53 -13.15
C LEU A 240 -9.95 -12.04 -14.46
N ALA A 241 -9.11 -12.52 -15.38
CA ALA A 241 -9.60 -13.14 -16.60
C ALA A 241 -10.61 -14.27 -16.28
N ARG A 242 -11.68 -14.41 -17.07
CA ARG A 242 -12.86 -15.24 -16.75
C ARG A 242 -12.56 -16.71 -16.44
N GLN A 243 -11.46 -17.23 -16.96
CA GLN A 243 -10.99 -18.60 -16.75
C GLN A 243 -10.28 -18.82 -15.41
N ALA A 244 -9.90 -17.75 -14.71
CA ALA A 244 -9.31 -17.80 -13.38
C ALA A 244 -10.39 -17.68 -12.29
N PRO A 245 -10.11 -18.16 -11.06
CA PRO A 245 -11.00 -17.95 -9.91
C PRO A 245 -11.42 -16.50 -9.77
N GLN A 246 -12.72 -16.25 -9.59
CA GLN A 246 -13.26 -14.89 -9.51
C GLN A 246 -13.41 -14.40 -8.07
N HIS A 247 -13.38 -15.30 -7.09
CA HIS A 247 -13.60 -15.01 -5.67
C HIS A 247 -12.66 -15.86 -4.80
N VAL A 248 -12.25 -15.33 -3.65
CA VAL A 248 -11.36 -16.01 -2.69
C VAL A 248 -11.91 -17.34 -2.14
N ARG A 249 -13.24 -17.53 -2.05
CA ARG A 249 -13.86 -18.83 -1.74
C ARG A 249 -13.50 -19.94 -2.74
N ASP A 250 -13.19 -19.56 -3.98
CA ASP A 250 -12.84 -20.47 -5.08
C ASP A 250 -11.32 -20.48 -5.31
N PHE A 251 -10.53 -20.10 -4.31
CA PHE A 251 -9.08 -19.93 -4.45
C PHE A 251 -8.42 -21.21 -4.98
N ASP A 252 -7.69 -21.07 -6.09
CA ASP A 252 -6.91 -22.14 -6.70
C ASP A 252 -5.55 -21.56 -7.09
N ARG A 253 -4.52 -21.94 -6.32
CA ARG A 253 -3.16 -21.45 -6.51
C ARG A 253 -2.65 -21.71 -7.93
N GLU A 254 -2.84 -22.92 -8.45
CA GLU A 254 -2.27 -23.27 -9.75
C GLU A 254 -2.99 -22.54 -10.89
N ALA A 255 -4.32 -22.38 -10.79
CA ALA A 255 -5.08 -21.61 -11.77
C ALA A 255 -4.66 -20.13 -11.76
N LEU A 256 -4.39 -19.57 -10.57
CA LEU A 256 -3.92 -18.19 -10.41
C LEU A 256 -2.48 -18.00 -10.92
N GLU A 257 -1.59 -18.96 -10.73
CA GLU A 257 -0.21 -18.92 -11.26
C GLU A 257 -0.19 -18.99 -12.80
N ARG A 258 -1.16 -19.67 -13.42
CA ARG A 258 -1.28 -19.80 -14.88
C ARG A 258 -2.15 -18.72 -15.55
N ARG A 259 -2.72 -17.80 -14.76
CA ARG A 259 -3.71 -16.85 -15.27
C ARG A 259 -3.09 -15.87 -16.27
N ALA A 260 -3.92 -15.38 -17.18
CA ALA A 260 -3.57 -14.22 -18.00
C ALA A 260 -3.83 -12.95 -17.19
N ILE A 261 -2.77 -12.19 -16.90
CA ILE A 261 -2.86 -10.90 -16.21
C ILE A 261 -3.58 -9.89 -17.11
N ARG A 262 -4.62 -9.23 -16.59
CA ARG A 262 -5.32 -8.19 -17.32
C ARG A 262 -4.59 -6.87 -17.22
N VAL A 263 -4.28 -6.31 -18.38
CA VAL A 263 -3.58 -5.04 -18.52
C VAL A 263 -4.51 -3.95 -19.04
N SER A 264 -4.23 -2.69 -18.67
CA SER A 264 -4.92 -1.50 -19.14
C SER A 264 -3.96 -0.29 -19.10
N GLN A 265 -4.44 0.91 -19.43
CA GLN A 265 -3.60 2.11 -19.57
C GLN A 265 -2.80 2.46 -18.30
N HIS A 266 -3.37 2.21 -17.11
CA HIS A 266 -2.69 2.46 -15.84
C HIS A 266 -1.42 1.61 -15.66
N CYS A 267 -1.30 0.46 -16.35
CA CYS A 267 -0.12 -0.41 -16.26
C CYS A 267 1.16 0.30 -16.71
N TYR A 268 1.06 1.29 -17.61
CA TYR A 268 2.22 2.12 -17.96
C TYR A 268 2.82 2.84 -16.76
N GLY A 269 2.01 3.19 -15.75
CA GLY A 269 2.53 3.78 -14.51
C GLY A 269 3.37 2.81 -13.67
N CYS A 270 3.06 1.51 -13.70
CA CYS A 270 3.84 0.47 -13.02
C CYS A 270 5.16 0.18 -13.73
N THR A 271 5.22 0.42 -15.05
CA THR A 271 6.37 0.06 -15.89
C THR A 271 7.20 1.25 -16.37
N ALA A 272 6.82 2.48 -16.00
CA ALA A 272 7.50 3.70 -16.43
C ALA A 272 8.74 3.99 -15.56
N GLY A 273 9.86 4.36 -16.19
CA GLY A 273 11.10 4.73 -15.51
C GLY A 273 11.70 3.56 -14.73
N ALA A 274 11.92 3.75 -13.42
CA ALA A 274 12.36 2.68 -12.51
C ALA A 274 11.22 1.71 -12.11
N GLY A 275 10.02 1.93 -12.64
CA GLY A 275 8.82 1.15 -12.35
C GLY A 275 8.29 1.41 -10.94
N SER A 276 7.15 0.81 -10.63
CA SER A 276 6.45 1.01 -9.37
C SER A 276 5.66 -0.22 -8.98
N SER A 277 5.85 -0.66 -7.74
CA SER A 277 5.06 -1.69 -7.06
C SER A 277 4.59 -1.20 -5.69
N CYS A 278 3.81 -2.04 -4.99
CA CYS A 278 3.46 -1.86 -3.59
C CYS A 278 4.69 -1.69 -2.67
N GLN A 279 5.88 -2.12 -3.08
CA GLN A 279 7.14 -2.05 -2.33
C GLN A 279 8.19 -1.14 -3.01
N GLY A 280 7.74 -0.19 -3.85
CA GLY A 280 8.61 0.84 -4.44
C GLY A 280 9.11 0.50 -5.84
N GLU A 281 10.28 1.03 -6.19
CA GLU A 281 10.96 0.81 -7.48
C GLU A 281 11.30 -0.66 -7.73
N VAL A 282 11.28 -1.06 -9.01
CA VAL A 282 11.44 -2.46 -9.44
C VAL A 282 12.56 -2.66 -10.47
N ALA A 283 13.26 -1.59 -10.87
CA ALA A 283 14.40 -1.61 -11.80
C ALA A 283 15.47 -0.57 -11.42
#